data_AF-A0A369QBG7-F1
#
_entry.id   AF-A0A369QBG7-F1
#
_cell.length_a   1.000
_cell.length_b   1.000
_cell.length_c   1.000
_cell.angle_alpha   90.00
_cell.angle_beta   90.00
_cell.angle_gamma   90.00
#
_symmetry.space_group_name_H-M   'P 1'
#
loop_
_entity.id
_entity.type
_entity.pdbx_description
1 polymer ?
#
loop_
_entity_poly.entity_id
_entity_poly.type
_entity_poly.pdbx_seq_one_letter_code
_entity_poly.pdbx_strand_id
1 'polypeptide(L)'
;MNATSTISAPANSFISNISSKATITIDAAESLVQVSWTSTPSLSDLAESADYLVSIIKQYRITQLLHDVRMVDYVNIDVQRCLTHVFCPQIMTAGVTRIVHLANYVMPDLLLIDQITECVKHRYVTNRHTKLEICTTPEGAAEWFKNNSIAKPTVTQKQAEVKLAAQVATINEFSSAITLLRTYKEKAYLLGKILFKPKALFSN
;
A
#
# COMPACT_ATOMS: atom_id res chain seq x y z
N MET A 1 -8.67 -29.38 -44.19
CA MET A 1 -7.63 -29.38 -43.15
C MET A 1 -8.03 -28.33 -42.13
N ASN A 2 -8.47 -28.73 -40.93
CA ASN A 2 -8.87 -27.80 -39.88
C ASN A 2 -7.61 -27.27 -39.18
N ALA A 3 -7.35 -25.98 -39.30
CA ALA A 3 -6.36 -25.30 -38.48
C ALA A 3 -6.97 -25.11 -37.08
N THR A 4 -6.57 -25.97 -36.14
CA THR A 4 -6.85 -25.79 -34.72
C THR A 4 -6.04 -24.57 -34.27
N SER A 5 -6.70 -23.43 -34.16
CA SER A 5 -6.18 -22.25 -33.47
C SER A 5 -5.93 -22.61 -32.01
N THR A 6 -4.67 -22.88 -31.67
CA THR A 6 -4.21 -22.97 -30.29
C THR A 6 -4.32 -21.58 -29.67
N ILE A 7 -5.42 -21.34 -28.96
CA ILE A 7 -5.49 -20.28 -27.96
C ILE A 7 -4.47 -20.65 -26.90
N SER A 8 -3.25 -20.10 -26.98
CA SER A 8 -2.30 -20.18 -25.89
C SER A 8 -2.95 -19.51 -24.69
N ALA A 9 -3.24 -20.28 -23.64
CA ALA A 9 -3.58 -19.70 -22.34
C ALA A 9 -2.51 -18.65 -22.01
N PRO A 10 -2.89 -17.42 -21.61
CA PRO A 10 -1.90 -16.45 -21.19
C PRO A 10 -1.07 -17.07 -20.05
N ALA A 11 0.24 -16.86 -20.06
CA ALA A 11 1.13 -17.35 -19.02
C ALA A 11 0.53 -17.04 -17.64
N ASN A 12 0.36 -18.07 -16.80
CA ASN A 12 -0.31 -17.93 -15.49
C ASN A 12 0.45 -16.98 -14.55
N SER A 13 1.74 -16.77 -14.82
CA SER A 13 2.55 -15.76 -14.16
C SER A 13 3.50 -15.06 -15.12
N PHE A 14 3.74 -13.78 -14.88
CA PHE A 14 4.74 -12.99 -15.60
C PHE A 14 5.36 -11.92 -14.69
N ILE A 15 6.57 -11.49 -15.05
CA ILE A 15 7.33 -10.47 -14.34
C ILE A 15 7.40 -9.21 -15.21
N SER A 16 7.16 -8.05 -14.60
CA SER A 16 7.34 -6.74 -15.22
C SER A 16 8.26 -5.86 -14.36
N ASN A 17 9.14 -5.12 -15.03
CA ASN A 17 10.01 -4.12 -14.42
C ASN A 17 9.59 -2.75 -14.96
N ILE A 18 8.95 -1.94 -14.12
CA ILE A 18 8.43 -0.63 -14.52
C ILE A 18 9.42 0.47 -14.15
N SER A 19 10.05 0.30 -12.99
CA SER A 19 11.16 1.11 -12.52
C SER A 19 12.33 0.18 -12.24
N SER A 20 13.56 0.71 -12.32
CA SER A 20 14.77 0.01 -11.88
C SER A 20 14.72 -0.41 -10.40
N LYS A 21 13.79 0.17 -9.63
CA LYS A 21 13.60 -0.11 -8.21
C LYS A 21 12.45 -1.05 -7.88
N ALA A 22 11.61 -1.41 -8.85
CA ALA A 22 10.40 -2.20 -8.62
C ALA A 22 10.37 -3.45 -9.49
N THR A 23 10.29 -4.61 -8.84
CA THR A 23 9.98 -5.88 -9.49
C THR A 23 8.53 -6.23 -9.21
N ILE A 24 7.73 -6.42 -10.26
CA ILE A 24 6.33 -6.78 -10.14
C ILE A 24 6.12 -8.18 -10.70
N THR A 25 5.60 -9.07 -9.85
CA THR A 25 5.26 -10.44 -10.22
C THR A 25 3.75 -10.60 -10.15
N ILE A 26 3.14 -11.12 -11.20
CA ILE A 26 1.69 -11.31 -11.27
C ILE A 26 1.42 -12.80 -11.35
N ASP A 27 0.53 -13.29 -10.49
CA ASP A 27 -0.05 -14.62 -10.54
C ASP A 27 -1.56 -14.49 -10.70
N ALA A 28 -2.04 -14.63 -11.94
CA ALA A 28 -3.45 -14.47 -12.26
C ALA A 28 -4.29 -15.65 -11.72
N ALA A 29 -3.70 -16.84 -11.57
CA ALA A 29 -4.42 -18.03 -11.10
C ALA A 29 -4.79 -17.93 -9.62
N GLU A 30 -3.89 -17.34 -8.84
CA GLU A 30 -4.07 -17.03 -7.41
C GLU A 30 -4.67 -15.63 -7.18
N SER A 31 -4.92 -14.86 -8.25
CA SER A 31 -5.42 -13.47 -8.17
C SER A 31 -4.54 -12.60 -7.27
N LEU A 32 -3.22 -12.79 -7.39
CA LEU A 32 -2.18 -12.17 -6.58
C LEU A 32 -1.26 -11.33 -7.46
N VAL A 33 -0.92 -10.14 -6.98
CA VAL A 33 0.20 -9.36 -7.49
C VAL A 33 1.19 -9.12 -6.35
N GLN A 34 2.48 -9.27 -6.63
CA GLN A 34 3.56 -8.93 -5.73
C GLN A 34 4.32 -7.73 -6.29
N VAL A 35 4.62 -6.77 -5.41
CA VAL A 35 5.48 -5.62 -5.71
C VAL A 35 6.63 -5.66 -4.73
N SER A 36 7.85 -5.86 -5.22
CA SER A 36 9.07 -5.87 -4.41
C SER A 36 9.97 -4.71 -4.79
N TRP A 37 10.37 -3.93 -3.78
CA TRP A 37 11.34 -2.86 -3.95
C TRP A 37 12.77 -3.37 -3.80
N THR A 38 13.66 -3.01 -4.73
CA THR A 38 15.10 -3.34 -4.63
C THR A 38 15.89 -2.28 -3.88
N SER A 39 15.32 -1.09 -3.71
CA SER A 39 15.82 0.03 -2.90
C SER A 39 14.67 1.00 -2.59
N THR A 40 14.90 2.00 -1.74
CA THR A 40 13.87 2.99 -1.40
C THR A 40 13.33 3.68 -2.67
N PRO A 41 12.02 3.57 -2.94
CA PRO A 41 11.41 4.18 -4.11
C PRO A 41 11.32 5.70 -3.93
N SER A 42 11.42 6.41 -5.06
CA SER A 42 11.02 7.81 -5.14
C SER A 42 9.49 7.95 -5.24
N LEU A 43 8.98 9.17 -5.16
CA LEU A 43 7.56 9.43 -5.34
C LEU A 43 7.06 9.08 -6.75
N SER A 44 7.89 9.29 -7.78
CA SER A 44 7.56 8.90 -9.16
C SER A 44 7.52 7.38 -9.30
N ASP A 45 8.47 6.67 -8.69
CA ASP A 45 8.48 5.19 -8.70
C ASP A 45 7.19 4.61 -8.10
N LEU A 46 6.72 5.19 -6.98
CA LEU A 46 5.47 4.81 -6.33
C LEU A 46 4.24 5.11 -7.21
N ALA A 47 4.18 6.30 -7.81
CA ALA A 47 3.06 6.71 -8.66
C ALA A 47 2.96 5.85 -9.93
N GLU A 48 4.07 5.66 -10.66
CA GLU A 48 4.13 4.86 -11.88
C GLU A 48 3.78 3.39 -11.61
N SER A 49 4.30 2.84 -10.50
CA SER A 49 3.94 1.48 -10.09
C SER A 49 2.46 1.37 -9.75
N ALA A 50 1.87 2.35 -9.07
CA ALA A 50 0.46 2.33 -8.74
C ALA A 50 -0.42 2.37 -10.00
N ASP A 51 -0.14 3.26 -10.95
CA ASP A 51 -0.91 3.38 -12.20
C ASP A 51 -0.89 2.09 -13.02
N TYR A 52 0.28 1.45 -13.11
CA TYR A 52 0.39 0.16 -13.78
C TYR A 52 -0.35 -0.95 -13.03
N LEU A 53 -0.18 -1.03 -11.72
CA LEU A 53 -0.85 -2.04 -10.90
C LEU A 53 -2.36 -1.89 -11.01
N VAL A 54 -2.90 -0.67 -11.00
CA VAL A 54 -4.34 -0.41 -11.21
C VAL A 54 -4.80 -1.01 -12.55
N SER A 55 -4.01 -0.87 -13.61
CA SER A 55 -4.32 -1.42 -14.93
C SER A 55 -4.35 -2.95 -14.91
N ILE A 56 -3.32 -3.57 -14.32
CA ILE A 56 -3.22 -5.03 -14.17
C ILE A 56 -4.34 -5.59 -13.27
N ILE A 57 -4.59 -4.95 -12.13
CA ILE A 57 -5.61 -5.38 -11.18
C ILE A 57 -6.98 -5.44 -11.86
N LYS A 58 -7.32 -4.41 -12.63
CA LYS A 58 -8.58 -4.36 -13.37
C LYS A 58 -8.63 -5.39 -14.50
N GLN A 59 -7.54 -5.54 -15.24
CA GLN A 59 -7.46 -6.47 -16.38
C GLN A 59 -7.60 -7.94 -15.94
N TYR A 60 -6.89 -8.33 -14.87
CA TYR A 60 -6.82 -9.72 -14.40
C TYR A 60 -7.70 -10.00 -13.19
N ARG A 61 -8.45 -9.01 -12.71
CA ARG A 61 -9.31 -9.09 -11.51
C ARG A 61 -8.55 -9.57 -10.28
N ILE A 62 -7.33 -9.07 -10.11
CA ILE A 62 -6.49 -9.36 -8.94
C ILE A 62 -7.18 -8.87 -7.68
N THR A 63 -7.21 -9.69 -6.64
CA THR A 63 -7.85 -9.34 -5.35
C THR A 63 -6.85 -9.28 -4.20
N GLN A 64 -5.62 -9.75 -4.42
CA GLN A 64 -4.56 -9.84 -3.42
C GLN A 64 -3.31 -9.07 -3.86
N LEU A 65 -2.73 -8.30 -2.93
CA LEU A 65 -1.45 -7.61 -3.11
C LEU A 65 -0.48 -8.05 -2.01
N LEU A 66 0.67 -8.57 -2.40
CA LEU A 66 1.85 -8.68 -1.55
C LEU A 66 2.78 -7.48 -1.81
N HIS A 67 2.84 -6.55 -0.87
CA HIS A 67 3.70 -5.37 -0.96
C HIS A 67 4.96 -5.59 -0.13
N ASP A 68 6.04 -5.99 -0.79
CA ASP A 68 7.33 -6.22 -0.16
C ASP A 68 8.09 -4.91 -0.01
N VAL A 69 8.05 -4.41 1.22
CA VAL A 69 8.52 -3.09 1.64
C VAL A 69 9.76 -3.17 2.52
N ARG A 70 10.45 -4.32 2.52
CA ARG A 70 11.69 -4.56 3.27
C ARG A 70 12.83 -3.62 2.88
N MET A 71 12.86 -3.11 1.65
CA MET A 71 13.89 -2.18 1.18
C MET A 71 13.45 -0.72 1.19
N VAL A 72 12.29 -0.41 1.78
CA VAL A 72 11.74 0.95 1.84
C VAL A 72 12.27 1.65 3.09
N ASP A 73 12.97 2.77 2.91
CA ASP A 73 13.30 3.69 3.99
C ASP A 73 12.09 4.56 4.36
N TYR A 74 11.53 4.31 5.54
CA TYR A 74 10.40 5.05 6.06
C TYR A 74 10.77 6.38 6.70
N VAL A 75 12.05 6.72 6.90
CA VAL A 75 12.43 8.05 7.44
C VAL A 75 11.96 9.18 6.51
N ASN A 76 11.82 8.89 5.21
CA ASN A 76 11.26 9.83 4.26
C ASN A 76 9.73 9.97 4.44
N ILE A 77 9.31 11.10 5.03
CA ILE A 77 7.89 11.41 5.28
C ILE A 77 7.04 11.46 4.00
N ASP A 78 7.61 11.83 2.86
CA ASP A 78 6.87 11.90 1.61
C ASP A 78 6.59 10.51 1.06
N VAL A 79 7.51 9.56 1.25
CA VAL A 79 7.28 8.13 0.96
C VAL A 79 6.16 7.58 1.85
N GLN A 80 6.20 7.86 3.17
CA GLN A 80 5.12 7.43 4.08
C GLN A 80 3.75 7.99 3.65
N ARG A 81 3.70 9.28 3.30
CA ARG A 81 2.48 9.95 2.83
C ARG A 81 1.97 9.36 1.51
N CYS A 82 2.87 9.11 0.56
CA CYS A 82 2.52 8.52 -0.71
C CYS A 82 1.93 7.12 -0.53
N LEU A 83 2.58 6.28 0.29
CA LEU A 83 2.07 4.95 0.64
C LEU A 83 0.67 5.01 1.26
N THR A 84 0.49 5.91 2.23
CA THR A 84 -0.76 6.02 3.00
C THR A 84 -1.92 6.62 2.19
N HIS A 85 -1.66 7.65 1.38
CA HIS A 85 -2.71 8.49 0.78
C HIS A 85 -2.90 8.31 -0.72
N VAL A 86 -1.93 7.72 -1.40
CA VAL A 86 -1.97 7.57 -2.87
C VAL A 86 -1.89 6.10 -3.24
N PHE A 87 -0.77 5.44 -2.95
CA PHE A 87 -0.50 4.07 -3.39
C PHE A 87 -1.54 3.09 -2.86
N CYS A 88 -1.62 2.86 -1.55
CA CYS A 88 -2.55 1.86 -0.99
C CYS A 88 -4.02 2.16 -1.34
N PRO A 89 -4.52 3.41 -1.23
CA PRO A 89 -5.89 3.73 -1.62
C PRO A 89 -6.21 3.47 -3.10
N GLN A 90 -5.30 3.78 -4.02
CA GLN A 90 -5.49 3.52 -5.45
C GLN A 90 -5.58 2.01 -5.73
N ILE A 91 -4.70 1.21 -5.11
CA ILE A 91 -4.71 -0.24 -5.24
C ILE A 91 -6.01 -0.85 -4.71
N MET A 92 -6.47 -0.39 -3.54
CA MET A 92 -7.73 -0.84 -2.96
C MET A 92 -8.93 -0.45 -3.84
N THR A 93 -8.94 0.78 -4.38
CA THR A 93 -9.98 1.26 -5.29
C THR A 93 -10.02 0.48 -6.60
N ALA A 94 -8.89 -0.07 -7.04
CA ALA A 94 -8.83 -0.91 -8.23
C ALA A 94 -9.47 -2.29 -8.05
N GLY A 95 -9.70 -2.74 -6.81
CA GLY A 95 -10.39 -4.01 -6.51
C GLY A 95 -9.62 -4.95 -5.58
N VAL A 96 -8.43 -4.56 -5.12
CA VAL A 96 -7.68 -5.37 -4.14
C VAL A 96 -8.35 -5.28 -2.78
N THR A 97 -8.62 -6.45 -2.19
CA THR A 97 -9.30 -6.59 -0.89
C THR A 97 -8.41 -7.26 0.15
N ARG A 98 -7.26 -7.81 -0.23
CA ARG A 98 -6.28 -8.43 0.66
C ARG A 98 -4.92 -7.80 0.40
N ILE A 99 -4.34 -7.12 1.38
CA ILE A 99 -3.01 -6.54 1.24
C ILE A 99 -2.16 -7.05 2.39
N VAL A 100 -0.98 -7.54 2.07
CA VAL A 100 0.06 -7.86 3.04
C VAL A 100 1.25 -6.95 2.79
N HIS A 101 1.67 -6.20 3.80
CA HIS A 101 2.98 -5.55 3.81
C HIS A 101 4.01 -6.53 4.35
N LEU A 102 4.96 -6.94 3.52
CA LEU A 102 6.11 -7.74 3.94
C LEU A 102 7.24 -6.80 4.38
N ALA A 103 7.52 -6.76 5.68
CA ALA A 103 8.45 -5.83 6.31
C ALA A 103 9.63 -6.57 6.98
N ASN A 104 10.71 -5.85 7.28
CA ASN A 104 11.82 -6.41 8.05
C ASN A 104 11.44 -6.50 9.53
N TYR A 105 12.02 -7.46 10.25
CA TYR A 105 11.91 -7.53 11.71
C TYR A 105 12.86 -6.55 12.40
N VAL A 106 12.77 -5.25 12.05
CA VAL A 106 13.57 -4.17 12.61
C VAL A 106 12.61 -3.16 13.24
N MET A 107 12.72 -2.96 14.56
CA MET A 107 11.66 -2.29 15.34
C MET A 107 11.28 -0.89 14.88
N PRO A 108 12.20 0.04 14.55
CA PRO A 108 11.84 1.35 14.02
C PRO A 108 10.99 1.27 12.74
N ASP A 109 11.37 0.38 11.81
CA ASP A 109 10.66 0.19 10.55
C ASP A 109 9.29 -0.45 10.77
N LEU A 110 9.21 -1.42 11.70
CA LEU A 110 7.95 -2.06 12.09
C LEU A 110 6.95 -1.07 12.67
N LEU A 111 7.37 -0.14 13.52
CA LEU A 111 6.48 0.86 14.09
C LEU A 111 5.95 1.84 13.02
N LEU A 112 6.80 2.22 12.06
CA LEU A 112 6.41 3.12 10.98
C LEU A 112 5.44 2.43 10.00
N ILE A 113 5.72 1.19 9.60
CA ILE A 113 4.80 0.44 8.72
C ILE A 113 3.50 0.09 9.43
N ASP A 114 3.53 -0.19 10.74
CA ASP A 114 2.31 -0.37 11.56
C ASP A 114 1.46 0.89 11.57
N GLN A 115 2.06 2.07 11.79
CA GLN A 115 1.35 3.33 11.72
C GLN A 115 0.75 3.60 10.34
N ILE A 116 1.47 3.31 9.25
CA ILE A 116 0.97 3.43 7.87
C ILE A 116 -0.23 2.48 7.67
N THR A 117 -0.06 1.21 8.05
CA THR A 117 -1.04 0.14 7.90
C THR A 117 -2.33 0.47 8.66
N GLU A 118 -2.21 0.89 9.91
CA GLU A 118 -3.36 1.29 10.73
C GLU A 118 -4.05 2.54 10.19
N CYS A 119 -3.28 3.53 9.71
CA CYS A 119 -3.86 4.70 9.06
C CYS A 119 -4.66 4.32 7.80
N VAL A 120 -4.14 3.41 6.98
CA VAL A 120 -4.83 2.92 5.77
C VAL A 120 -6.10 2.17 6.17
N LYS A 121 -6.02 1.26 7.15
CA LYS A 121 -7.18 0.53 7.69
C LYS A 121 -8.27 1.48 8.14
N HIS A 122 -7.94 2.43 9.02
CA HIS A 122 -8.93 3.32 9.62
C HIS A 122 -9.61 4.26 8.60
N ARG A 123 -8.91 4.66 7.54
CA ARG A 123 -9.40 5.65 6.58
C ARG A 123 -10.08 5.04 5.35
N TYR A 124 -9.58 3.90 4.86
CA TYR A 124 -9.97 3.38 3.55
C TYR A 124 -10.61 1.99 3.62
N VAL A 125 -10.46 1.25 4.72
CA VAL A 125 -11.16 -0.03 4.91
C VAL A 125 -12.56 0.24 5.45
N THR A 126 -13.49 0.48 4.52
CA THR A 126 -14.91 0.68 4.84
C THR A 126 -15.71 -0.63 4.83
N ASN A 127 -15.19 -1.67 4.17
CA ASN A 127 -15.82 -2.97 4.02
C ASN A 127 -15.15 -4.03 4.93
N ARG A 128 -15.94 -4.82 5.67
CA ARG A 128 -15.45 -5.96 6.47
C ARG A 128 -14.73 -7.02 5.64
N HIS A 129 -14.99 -7.05 4.33
CA HIS A 129 -14.33 -7.92 3.39
C HIS A 129 -12.98 -7.40 2.90
N THR A 130 -12.49 -6.25 3.34
CA THR A 130 -11.12 -5.80 3.02
C THR A 130 -10.24 -5.99 4.24
N LYS A 131 -9.06 -6.61 4.06
CA LYS A 131 -8.12 -6.91 5.14
C LYS A 131 -6.71 -6.47 4.76
N LEU A 132 -6.02 -5.86 5.72
CA LEU A 132 -4.62 -5.45 5.65
C LEU A 132 -3.85 -6.13 6.77
N GLU A 133 -2.65 -6.62 6.51
CA GLU A 133 -1.78 -7.21 7.53
C GLU A 133 -0.31 -6.87 7.28
N ILE A 134 0.49 -6.90 8.35
CA ILE A 134 1.95 -6.88 8.26
C ILE A 134 2.49 -8.29 8.52
N CYS A 135 3.35 -8.77 7.64
CA CYS A 135 4.10 -10.01 7.82
C CYS A 135 5.59 -9.72 7.77
N THR A 136 6.38 -10.52 8.46
CA THR A 136 7.85 -10.38 8.50
C THR A 136 8.57 -11.49 7.74
N THR A 137 7.84 -12.50 7.30
CA THR A 137 8.33 -13.62 6.50
C THR A 137 7.44 -13.87 5.28
N PRO A 138 8.01 -14.27 4.13
CA PRO A 138 7.23 -14.67 2.96
C PRO A 138 6.26 -15.83 3.26
N GLU A 139 6.67 -16.78 4.09
CA GLU A 139 5.86 -17.93 4.48
C GLU A 139 4.63 -17.50 5.27
N GLY A 140 4.80 -16.55 6.20
CA GLY A 140 3.69 -15.99 6.98
C GLY A 140 2.71 -15.21 6.10
N ALA A 141 3.22 -14.46 5.12
CA ALA A 141 2.36 -13.79 4.14
C ALA A 141 1.53 -14.80 3.32
N ALA A 142 2.17 -15.87 2.84
CA ALA A 142 1.51 -16.91 2.07
C ALA A 142 0.44 -17.66 2.88
N GLU A 143 0.73 -18.00 4.14
CA GLU A 143 -0.24 -18.59 5.06
C GLU A 143 -1.42 -17.65 5.32
N TRP A 144 -1.14 -16.37 5.55
CA TRP A 144 -2.18 -15.38 5.77
C TRP A 144 -3.11 -15.25 4.56
N PHE A 145 -2.58 -15.21 3.33
CA PHE A 145 -3.41 -15.21 2.12
C PHE A 145 -4.29 -16.44 2.05
N LYS A 146 -3.74 -17.66 2.25
CA LYS A 146 -4.52 -18.91 2.23
C LYS A 146 -5.68 -18.89 3.22
N ASN A 147 -5.44 -18.41 4.44
CA ASN A 147 -6.45 -18.37 5.51
C ASN A 147 -7.50 -17.25 5.31
N ASN A 148 -7.21 -16.28 4.45
CA ASN A 148 -8.07 -15.11 4.23
C ASN A 148 -8.62 -15.00 2.79
N SER A 149 -8.31 -15.96 1.91
CA SER A 149 -8.82 -16.03 0.55
C SER A 149 -10.35 -16.04 0.54
N ILE A 150 -10.93 -15.15 -0.27
CA ILE A 150 -12.37 -15.18 -0.55
C ILE A 150 -12.61 -16.34 -1.52
N ALA A 151 -13.57 -17.21 -1.22
CA ALA A 151 -13.97 -18.28 -2.14
C ALA A 151 -14.21 -17.69 -3.54
N LYS A 152 -13.57 -18.26 -4.56
CA LYS A 152 -13.64 -17.75 -5.94
C LYS A 152 -15.11 -17.54 -6.32
N PRO A 153 -15.53 -16.34 -6.73
CA PRO A 153 -16.89 -16.15 -7.22
C PRO A 153 -17.08 -17.04 -8.44
N THR A 154 -18.04 -17.98 -8.35
CA THR A 154 -18.50 -18.74 -9.50
C THR A 154 -18.97 -17.74 -10.54
N VAL A 155 -18.33 -17.75 -11.71
CA VAL A 155 -18.55 -16.77 -12.77
C VAL A 155 -20.02 -16.82 -13.19
N THR A 156 -20.80 -15.84 -12.77
CA THR A 156 -22.00 -15.43 -13.50
C THR A 156 -21.87 -13.93 -13.71
N GLN A 157 -21.49 -13.58 -14.94
CA GLN A 157 -21.31 -12.19 -15.37
C GLN A 157 -22.64 -11.44 -15.21
N LYS A 158 -22.67 -10.45 -14.32
CA LYS A 158 -23.51 -9.27 -14.50
C LYS A 158 -22.65 -8.03 -14.23
N GLN A 159 -22.39 -7.29 -15.31
CA GLN A 159 -21.86 -5.94 -15.26
C GLN A 159 -22.85 -5.08 -14.47
N ALA A 160 -22.40 -4.51 -13.36
CA ALA A 160 -23.03 -3.36 -12.76
C ALA A 160 -22.14 -2.15 -13.05
N GLU A 161 -22.60 -1.27 -13.94
CA GLU A 161 -22.08 0.08 -14.06
C GLU A 161 -22.36 0.83 -12.76
N VAL A 162 -21.32 1.33 -12.09
CA VAL A 162 -21.46 2.29 -11.01
C VAL A 162 -20.97 3.64 -11.51
N LYS A 163 -21.93 4.57 -11.63
CA LYS A 163 -21.71 5.99 -11.94
C LYS A 163 -20.85 6.65 -10.86
N LEU A 164 -19.75 7.25 -11.30
CA LEU A 164 -18.88 8.09 -10.48
C LEU A 164 -19.57 9.44 -10.21
N ALA A 165 -20.13 9.63 -9.01
CA ALA A 165 -20.57 10.93 -8.53
C ALA A 165 -19.45 11.56 -7.69
N ALA A 166 -19.12 12.80 -8.04
CA ALA A 166 -18.01 13.59 -7.52
C ALA A 166 -17.94 13.68 -5.98
N GLN A 167 -16.73 13.54 -5.43
CA GLN A 167 -16.35 14.09 -4.13
C GLN A 167 -15.10 14.95 -4.30
N VAL A 168 -15.33 16.21 -4.72
CA VAL A 168 -14.34 17.31 -4.70
C VAL A 168 -14.48 18.12 -3.39
N ALA A 169 -15.19 17.60 -2.38
CA ALA A 169 -15.41 18.31 -1.10
C ALA A 169 -14.26 18.15 -0.09
N THR A 170 -13.38 17.16 -0.26
CA THR A 170 -12.42 16.75 0.78
C THR A 170 -11.13 17.56 0.81
N ILE A 171 -10.99 18.67 0.08
CA ILE A 171 -9.78 19.52 0.15
C ILE A 171 -9.94 20.67 1.18
N ASN A 172 -11.16 21.18 1.39
CA ASN A 172 -11.38 22.35 2.26
C ASN A 172 -11.41 22.03 3.76
N GLU A 173 -11.70 20.79 4.17
CA GLU A 173 -11.65 20.39 5.58
C GLU A 173 -10.21 20.15 6.09
N PHE A 174 -9.22 20.08 5.20
CA PHE A 174 -7.83 19.82 5.59
C PHE A 174 -7.06 21.07 6.04
N SER A 175 -7.47 22.27 5.63
CA SER A 175 -6.78 23.50 6.05
C SER A 175 -6.93 23.78 7.55
N SER A 176 -8.02 23.36 8.18
CA SER A 176 -8.24 23.55 9.63
C SER A 176 -7.49 22.53 10.48
N ALA A 177 -7.44 21.26 10.07
CA ALA A 177 -6.70 20.20 10.77
C ALA A 177 -5.17 20.39 10.72
N ILE A 178 -4.65 20.96 9.62
CA ILE A 178 -3.22 21.28 9.46
C ILE A 178 -2.77 22.40 10.40
N THR A 179 -3.61 23.41 10.64
CA THR A 179 -3.33 24.46 11.63
C THR A 179 -3.24 23.88 13.03
N LEU A 180 -4.10 22.90 13.37
CA LEU A 180 -4.08 22.24 14.67
C LEU A 180 -2.80 21.43 14.89
N LEU A 181 -2.40 20.61 13.91
CA LEU A 181 -1.18 19.78 14.00
C LEU A 181 0.11 20.62 14.03
N ARG A 182 0.16 21.73 13.28
CA ARG A 182 1.28 22.69 13.36
C ARG A 182 1.37 23.32 14.75
N THR A 183 0.24 23.69 15.34
CA THR A 183 0.15 24.21 16.72
C THR A 183 0.60 23.18 17.76
N TYR A 184 0.24 21.90 17.59
CA TYR A 184 0.71 20.84 18.49
C TYR A 184 2.22 20.59 18.39
N LYS A 185 2.79 20.64 17.17
CA LYS A 185 4.24 20.50 16.96
C LYS A 185 5.03 21.65 17.58
N GLU A 186 4.53 22.88 17.47
CA GLU A 186 5.15 24.05 18.10
C GLU A 186 5.08 23.99 19.62
N LYS A 187 3.94 23.57 20.19
CA LYS A 187 3.80 23.35 21.64
C LYS A 187 4.70 22.23 22.16
N ALA A 188 4.81 21.12 21.43
CA ALA A 188 5.70 20.01 21.79
C ALA A 188 7.18 20.41 21.71
N TYR A 189 7.56 21.20 20.71
CA TYR A 189 8.91 21.75 20.59
C TYR A 189 9.24 22.74 21.73
N LEU A 190 8.31 23.63 22.09
CA LEU A 190 8.44 24.55 23.23
C LEU A 190 8.57 23.79 24.56
N LEU A 191 7.74 22.76 24.78
CA LEU A 191 7.84 21.89 25.96
C LEU A 191 9.18 21.16 26.00
N GLY A 192 9.66 20.64 24.86
CA GLY A 192 11.00 20.06 24.76
C GLY A 192 12.10 21.07 25.11
N LYS A 193 12.01 22.31 24.63
CA LYS A 193 12.97 23.37 24.98
C LYS A 193 12.95 23.74 26.46
N ILE A 194 11.80 23.67 27.12
CA ILE A 194 11.67 23.95 28.56
C ILE A 194 12.19 22.78 29.39
N LEU A 195 11.86 21.55 29.01
CA LEU A 195 12.22 20.33 29.72
C LEU A 195 13.69 19.93 29.52
N PHE A 196 14.30 20.29 28.38
CA PHE A 196 15.67 19.94 28.02
C PHE A 196 16.60 21.15 27.89
N LYS A 197 16.40 22.21 28.69
CA LYS A 197 17.43 23.25 28.81
C LYS A 197 18.74 22.60 29.31
N PRO A 198 19.86 22.74 28.59
CA PRO A 198 21.15 22.32 29.13
C PRO A 198 21.43 23.14 30.39
N LYS A 199 21.75 22.44 31.50
CA LYS A 199 22.29 23.06 32.71
C LYS A 199 23.61 23.74 32.33
N ALA A 200 23.58 25.05 32.10
CA ALA A 200 24.77 25.88 32.13
C ALA A 200 25.16 26.12 33.61
N LEU A 201 25.71 25.09 34.25
CA LEU A 201 26.38 25.10 35.56
C LEU A 201 27.32 23.88 35.50
N PHE A 202 28.65 23.99 35.42
CA PHE A 202 29.56 24.80 36.23
C PHE A 202 30.80 25.21 35.41
N SER A 203 31.10 26.51 35.38
CA SER A 203 32.45 27.04 35.22
C SER A 203 32.74 27.89 36.45
N ASN A 204 33.50 27.33 37.38
CA ASN A 204 34.46 27.99 38.28
C ASN A 204 35.24 26.88 38.97
#